data_AF-A0A830CHZ8-F1
#
_entry.id   AF-A0A830CHZ8-F1
#
_cell.length_a   1.000
_cell.length_b   1.000
_cell.length_c   1.000
_cell.angle_alpha   90.00
_cell.angle_beta   90.00
_cell.angle_gamma   90.00
#
_symmetry.space_group_name_H-M   'P 1'
#
loop_
_entity.id
_entity.type
_entity.pdbx_description
1 polymer ?
#
loop_
_entity_poly.entity_id
_entity_poly.type
_entity_poly.pdbx_seq_one_letter_code
_entity_poly.pdbx_strand_id
1 'polypeptide(L)' 'MILNVRLAHIQAEIARQEARLKIERENLEKEKSVLMGTTSSQDNQDGALEITVSGEKYRCLKFAKAKK' A
#
# COMPACT_ATOMS: atom_id res chain seq x y z
N MET A 1 12.16 0.22 45.51
CA MET A 1 13.11 0.90 44.60
C MET A 1 13.39 0.09 43.32
N ILE A 2 13.69 -1.22 43.40
CA ILE A 2 14.04 -2.07 42.23
C ILE A 2 12.90 -2.19 41.19
N LEU A 3 11.63 -2.26 41.61
CA LEU A 3 10.49 -2.32 40.68
C LEU A 3 10.39 -1.08 39.77
N ASN A 4 10.72 0.11 40.29
CA ASN A 4 10.62 1.37 39.53
C ASN A 4 11.68 1.45 38.42
N VAL A 5 12.88 0.90 38.67
CA VAL A 5 13.95 0.84 37.67
C VAL A 5 13.57 -0.11 36.53
N ARG A 6 13.00 -1.28 36.87
CA ARG A 6 12.52 -2.25 35.87
C ARG A 6 11.39 -1.67 35.02
N LEU A 7 10.46 -0.95 35.64
CA LEU A 7 9.36 -0.29 34.93
C LEU A 7 9.88 0.79 33.97
N ALA A 8 10.81 1.63 34.42
CA ALA A 8 11.42 2.67 33.58
C ALA A 8 12.19 2.08 32.39
N HIS A 9 12.89 0.95 32.58
CA HIS A 9 13.57 0.26 31.50
C HIS A 9 12.60 -0.23 30.42
N ILE A 10 11.51 -0.89 30.85
CA ILE A 10 10.47 -1.41 29.95
C ILE A 10 9.82 -0.25 29.18
N GLN A 11 9.47 0.84 29.85
CA GLN A 11 8.89 2.02 29.19
C GLN A 11 9.84 2.63 28.15
N ALA A 12 11.13 2.71 28.47
CA ALA A 12 12.13 3.20 27.51
C ALA A 12 12.32 2.26 26.32
N GLU A 13 12.22 0.94 26.51
CA GLU A 13 12.23 -0.03 25.42
C GLU A 13 11.00 0.08 24.53
N ILE A 14 9.81 0.20 25.13
CA ILE A 14 8.55 0.40 24.40
C ILE A 14 8.64 1.67 23.55
N ALA A 15 9.07 2.79 24.12
CA ALA A 15 9.19 4.06 23.37
C ALA A 15 10.16 3.96 22.18
N ARG A 16 11.27 3.21 22.32
CA ARG A 16 12.20 2.95 21.20
C ARG A 16 11.56 2.10 20.11
N GLN A 17 10.79 1.08 20.49
CA GLN A 17 10.08 0.22 19.55
C GLN A 17 8.97 0.98 18.82
N GLU A 18 8.18 1.79 19.53
CA GLU A 18 7.13 2.63 18.96
C GLU A 18 7.69 3.64 17.95
N ALA A 19 8.83 4.27 18.27
CA ALA A 19 9.50 5.19 17.34
C ALA A 19 9.95 4.48 16.05
N ARG A 20 10.49 3.26 16.15
CA ARG A 20 10.85 2.45 14.97
C ARG A 20 9.63 2.07 14.14
N LEU A 21 8.56 1.59 14.78
CA LEU A 21 7.32 1.21 14.11
C LEU A 21 6.67 2.39 13.38
N LYS A 22 6.75 3.60 13.96
CA LYS A 22 6.24 4.80 13.30
C LYS A 22 6.92 5.05 11.95
N ILE A 23 8.25 4.97 11.92
CA ILE A 23 9.04 5.15 10.69
C ILE A 23 8.73 4.05 9.68
N GLU A 24 8.66 2.80 10.12
CA GLU A 24 8.32 1.66 9.25
C GLU A 24 6.93 1.82 8.62
N ARG A 25 5.93 2.25 9.40
CA ARG A 25 4.59 2.55 8.88
C ARG A 25 4.60 3.69 7.86
N GLU A 26 5.35 4.76 8.11
CA GLU A 26 5.49 5.86 7.16
C GLU A 26 6.15 5.41 5.84
N ASN A 27 7.13 4.51 5.91
CA ASN A 27 7.75 3.93 4.72
C ASN A 27 6.77 3.04 3.96
N LEU A 28 6.04 2.17 4.67
CA LEU A 28 5.03 1.30 4.06
C LEU A 28 3.90 2.09 3.40
N GLU A 29 3.44 3.21 3.98
CA GLU A 29 2.41 4.02 3.33
C GLU A 29 2.94 4.72 2.08
N LYS A 30 4.22 5.14 2.07
CA LYS A 30 4.88 5.66 0.86
C LYS A 30 4.98 4.58 -0.22
N GLU A 31 5.44 3.38 0.12
CA GLU A 31 5.52 2.25 -0.81
C GLU A 31 4.14 1.85 -1.33
N LYS A 32 3.14 1.75 -0.46
CA LYS A 32 1.75 1.50 -0.83
C LYS A 32 1.23 2.58 -1.76
N SER A 33 1.52 3.86 -1.52
CA SER A 33 1.10 4.93 -2.44
C SER A 33 1.74 4.79 -3.82
N VAL A 34 3.00 4.35 -3.90
CA VAL A 34 3.67 4.07 -5.17
C VAL A 34 3.01 2.88 -5.88
N LEU A 35 2.71 1.81 -5.14
CA LEU A 35 2.09 0.57 -5.67
C LEU A 35 0.61 0.75 -6.07
N MET A 36 -0.17 1.46 -5.25
CA MET A 36 -1.60 1.74 -5.46
C MET A 36 -1.85 2.70 -6.63
N GLY A 37 -0.80 3.27 -7.23
CA GLY A 37 -0.89 3.87 -8.56
C GLY A 37 -1.34 2.88 -9.64
N THR A 38 -1.38 1.57 -9.33
CA THR A 38 -1.88 0.49 -10.19
C THR A 38 -3.20 -0.11 -9.73
N THR A 39 -4.32 0.57 -10.00
CA THR A 39 -5.67 0.03 -9.79
C THR A 39 -6.23 -0.50 -11.11
N SER A 40 -6.39 -1.81 -11.23
CA SER A 40 -7.14 -2.42 -12.34
C SER A 40 -8.64 -2.49 -11.99
N SER A 41 -9.49 -1.99 -12.87
CA SER A 41 -10.95 -2.08 -12.73
C SER A 41 -11.53 -2.76 -13.97
N GLN A 42 -12.32 -3.82 -13.75
CA GLN A 42 -12.98 -4.59 -14.82
C GLN A 42 -14.48 -4.26 -14.94
N ASP A 43 -14.93 -3.14 -14.35
CA ASP A 43 -16.36 -2.80 -14.20
C ASP A 43 -17.00 -2.26 -15.50
N ASN A 44 -16.30 -2.39 -16.63
CA ASN A 44 -16.79 -1.94 -17.92
C ASN A 44 -17.68 -3.02 -18.57
N GLN A 45 -18.88 -2.62 -18.99
CA GLN A 45 -19.87 -3.50 -19.62
C GLN A 45 -19.39 -4.15 -20.94
N ASP A 46 -18.34 -3.61 -21.57
CA ASP A 46 -17.70 -4.20 -22.76
C ASP A 46 -16.61 -5.24 -22.44
N GLY A 47 -16.27 -5.39 -21.16
CA GLY A 47 -15.23 -6.30 -20.66
C GLY A 47 -13.82 -5.96 -21.14
N ALA A 48 -13.56 -4.70 -21.52
CA ALA A 48 -12.20 -4.19 -21.67
C ALA A 48 -11.55 -4.03 -20.29
N LEU A 49 -10.26 -4.37 -20.19
CA LEU A 49 -9.50 -4.13 -18.97
C LEU A 49 -9.09 -2.66 -18.92
N GLU A 50 -9.47 -1.97 -17.84
CA GLU A 50 -8.94 -0.66 -17.51
C GLU A 50 -7.94 -0.80 -16.37
N ILE A 51 -6.77 -0.20 -16.54
CA ILE A 51 -5.76 -0.08 -15.48
C ILE A 51 -5.44 1.40 -15.30
N THR A 52 -5.33 1.84 -14.06
CA THR A 52 -4.66 3.09 -13.74
C THR A 52 -3.19 2.76 -13.55
N VAL A 53 -2.27 3.56 -14.06
CA VAL A 53 -0.83 3.46 -13.76
C VAL A 53 -0.36 4.88 -13.46
N SER A 54 0.13 5.13 -12.25
CA SER A 54 0.64 6.46 -11.85
C SER A 54 -0.36 7.61 -12.04
N GLY A 55 -1.66 7.35 -11.92
CA GLY A 55 -2.74 8.33 -12.11
C GLY A 55 -3.21 8.50 -13.55
N GLU A 56 -2.53 7.90 -14.52
CA GLU A 56 -2.97 7.83 -15.91
C GLU A 56 -3.83 6.59 -16.14
N LYS A 57 -4.92 6.76 -16.88
CA LYS A 57 -5.86 5.67 -17.18
C LYS A 57 -5.52 5.04 -18.53
N TYR A 58 -5.21 3.75 -18.51
CA TYR A 58 -4.94 2.93 -19.68
C TYR A 58 -6.09 1.96 -19.91
N ARG A 59 -6.43 1.74 -21.18
CA ARG A 59 -7.48 0.81 -21.59
C ARG A 59 -6.94 -0.19 -22.59
N CYS A 60 -6.95 -1.47 -22.22
CA CYS A 60 -6.58 -2.55 -23.12
C CYS A 60 -7.72 -2.77 -24.12
N LEU A 61 -7.43 -2.62 -25.41
CA LEU A 61 -8.37 -3.02 -26.45
C LEU A 61 -8.53 -4.54 -26.42
N LYS A 62 -9.77 -4.99 -26.23
CA LYS A 62 -10.11 -6.40 -26.35
C LYS A 62 -9.85 -6.81 -27.81
N PHE A 63 -9.05 -7.86 -28.03
CA PHE A 63 -8.92 -8.45 -29.35
C PHE A 63 -10.31 -8.96 -29.79
N ALA A 64 -11.02 -8.19 -30.61
CA ALA A 64 -12.22 -8.63 -31.27
C ALA A 64 -11.79 -9.56 -32.41
N LYS A 65 -12.04 -10.87 -32.26
CA LYS A 65 -11.87 -11.81 -33.35
C LYS A 65 -12.78 -11.35 -34.49
N ALA A 66 -12.22 -10.97 -35.64
CA ALA A 66 -13.00 -10.58 -36.80
C ALA A 66 -13.99 -11.73 -37.13
N LYS A 67 -15.29 -11.41 -37.21
CA LYS A 67 -16.28 -12.37 -37.69
C LYS A 67 -16.01 -12.58 -39.18
N LYS A 68 -15.87 -13.86 -39.58
CA LYS A 68 -15.84 -14.28 -40.98
C LYS A 68 -17.18 -14.00 -41.65
#